data_AF-A0A7Y1MBI3-F1
#
_entry.id   AF-A0A7Y1MBI3-F1
#
_cell.length_a   1.000
_cell.length_b   1.000
_cell.length_c   1.000
_cell.angle_alpha   90.00
_cell.angle_beta   90.00
_cell.angle_gamma   90.00
#
_symmetry.space_group_name_H-M   'P 1'
#
loop_
_entity.id
_entity.type
_entity.pdbx_description
1 polymer ?
#
loop_
_entity_poly.entity_id
_entity_poly.type
_entity_poly.pdbx_seq_one_letter_code
_entity_poly.pdbx_strand_id
1 'polypeptide(L)'
;MAKHEPALEHTYRFSPASVNQYAIRITFADYDTGKLEGVMQNHPFITAGYHRESAPSTKSSFTFRVNYNLWDPESGTNGNLTKRTGTLNLTADDHSYNNMYGTLTEDGGEPINVALTKQP
;
A
#
# COMPACT_ATOMS: atom_id res chain seq x y z
N MET A 1 -25.06 -7.46 -2.42
CA MET A 1 -24.51 -6.53 -3.43
C MET A 1 -23.15 -6.14 -2.90
N ALA A 2 -22.07 -6.40 -3.65
CA ALA A 2 -20.75 -5.86 -3.33
C ALA A 2 -20.89 -4.36 -3.06
N LYS A 3 -20.39 -3.89 -1.92
CA LYS A 3 -20.50 -2.49 -1.56
C LYS A 3 -19.14 -1.85 -1.77
N HIS A 4 -19.04 -1.27 -2.96
CA HIS A 4 -17.89 -0.56 -3.49
C HIS A 4 -17.49 0.59 -2.55
N GLU A 5 -16.19 0.76 -2.29
CA GLU A 5 -15.62 1.81 -1.44
C GLU A 5 -14.78 2.80 -2.30
N PRO A 6 -15.43 3.68 -3.09
CA PRO A 6 -14.74 4.57 -4.03
C PRO A 6 -13.86 5.62 -3.34
N ALA A 7 -14.07 5.89 -2.04
CA ALA A 7 -13.25 6.85 -1.30
C ALA A 7 -11.78 6.40 -1.17
N LEU A 8 -11.54 5.08 -1.20
CA LEU A 8 -10.20 4.46 -1.15
C LEU A 8 -9.51 4.44 -2.53
N GLU A 9 -10.26 4.67 -3.62
CA GLU A 9 -9.73 4.57 -4.99
C GLU A 9 -8.94 5.81 -5.36
N HIS A 10 -7.67 5.79 -4.98
CA HIS A 10 -6.79 6.91 -5.22
C HIS A 10 -5.33 6.54 -5.35
N THR A 11 -4.53 7.56 -5.69
CA THR A 11 -3.07 7.46 -5.61
C THR A 11 -2.61 7.95 -4.24
N TYR A 12 -1.70 7.19 -3.64
CA TYR A 12 -1.14 7.42 -2.32
C TYR A 12 0.37 7.52 -2.40
N ARG A 13 0.94 8.50 -1.72
CA ARG A 13 2.39 8.68 -1.59
C ARG A 13 2.86 8.27 -0.22
N PHE A 14 4.01 7.59 -0.20
CA PHE A 14 4.63 7.15 1.02
C PHE A 14 5.41 8.27 1.71
N SER A 15 5.55 8.13 3.02
CA SER A 15 6.51 8.82 3.87
C SER A 15 6.98 7.80 4.93
N PRO A 16 8.19 7.90 5.50
CA PRO A 16 9.17 9.00 5.41
C PRO A 16 9.99 9.01 4.11
N ALA A 17 10.99 9.91 4.02
CA ALA A 17 11.80 10.14 2.82
C ALA A 17 12.52 8.89 2.27
N SER A 18 12.80 7.88 3.10
CA SER A 18 13.42 6.62 2.66
C SER A 18 12.55 5.80 1.70
N VAL A 19 11.24 6.05 1.71
CA VAL A 19 10.25 5.30 0.91
C VAL A 19 9.37 6.23 0.06
N ASN A 20 9.60 7.54 0.06
CA ASN A 20 8.72 8.53 -0.59
C ASN A 20 8.70 8.43 -2.14
N GLN A 21 9.69 7.75 -2.71
CA GLN A 21 9.75 7.40 -4.13
C GLN A 21 8.67 6.39 -4.52
N TYR A 22 8.11 5.67 -3.55
CA TYR A 22 7.02 4.73 -3.78
C TYR A 22 5.68 5.45 -3.91
N ALA A 23 4.81 4.87 -4.72
CA ALA A 23 3.42 5.26 -4.83
C ALA A 23 2.57 4.01 -4.99
N ILE A 24 1.41 4.01 -4.34
CA ILE A 24 0.37 3.01 -4.52
C ILE A 24 -0.81 3.67 -5.22
N ARG A 25 -1.39 2.99 -6.20
CA ARG A 25 -2.67 3.36 -6.79
C ARG A 25 -3.67 2.24 -6.54
N ILE A 26 -4.70 2.51 -5.76
CA ILE A 26 -5.83 1.61 -5.55
C ILE A 26 -6.86 1.90 -6.63
N THR A 27 -7.34 0.86 -7.30
CA THR A 27 -8.29 0.97 -8.43
C THR A 27 -9.62 0.30 -8.16
N PHE A 28 -9.69 -0.58 -7.16
CA PHE A 28 -10.92 -1.22 -6.74
C PHE A 28 -10.86 -1.61 -5.26
N ALA A 29 -11.94 -1.36 -4.53
CA ALA A 29 -12.11 -1.83 -3.16
C ALA A 29 -13.56 -2.22 -2.85
N ASP A 30 -13.75 -3.36 -2.19
CA ASP A 30 -15.07 -3.86 -1.77
C ASP A 30 -15.00 -4.31 -0.31
N TYR A 31 -15.77 -3.65 0.56
CA TYR A 31 -15.76 -3.96 2.00
C TYR A 31 -16.52 -5.23 2.34
N ASP A 32 -17.44 -5.68 1.50
CA ASP A 32 -18.27 -6.86 1.77
C ASP A 32 -17.46 -8.14 1.51
N THR A 33 -16.66 -8.14 0.44
CA THR A 33 -15.80 -9.26 0.06
C THR A 33 -14.36 -9.14 0.56
N GLY A 34 -13.96 -7.95 1.02
CA GLY A 34 -12.58 -7.62 1.37
C GLY A 34 -11.63 -7.54 0.19
N LYS A 35 -12.16 -7.55 -1.04
CA LYS A 35 -11.38 -7.52 -2.27
C LYS A 35 -10.76 -6.13 -2.46
N LEU A 36 -9.49 -6.12 -2.84
CA LEU A 36 -8.70 -4.92 -3.08
C LEU A 36 -7.84 -5.13 -4.33
N GLU A 37 -7.83 -4.16 -5.25
CA GLU A 37 -7.00 -4.19 -6.45
C GLU A 37 -6.24 -2.86 -6.62
N GLY A 38 -5.05 -2.95 -7.19
CA GLY A 38 -4.20 -1.78 -7.41
C GLY A 38 -2.79 -2.17 -7.81
N VAL A 39 -1.93 -1.15 -7.85
CA VAL A 39 -0.53 -1.27 -8.22
C VAL A 39 0.36 -0.49 -7.25
N MET A 40 1.58 -0.97 -7.01
CA MET A 40 2.67 -0.20 -6.40
C MET A 40 3.77 -0.02 -7.44
N GLN A 41 4.14 1.22 -7.74
CA GLN A 41 5.16 1.53 -8.78
C GLN A 41 4.88 0.83 -10.13
N ASN A 42 3.61 0.79 -10.56
CA ASN A 42 3.13 0.07 -11.77
C ASN A 42 3.22 -1.46 -11.72
N HIS A 43 3.55 -2.06 -10.57
CA HIS A 43 3.47 -3.50 -10.37
C HIS A 43 2.16 -3.87 -9.66
N PRO A 44 1.37 -4.80 -10.20
CA PRO A 44 0.10 -5.21 -9.60
C PRO A 44 0.31 -5.91 -8.26
N PHE A 45 -0.66 -5.76 -7.36
CA PHE A 45 -0.68 -6.52 -6.12
C PHE A 45 -0.76 -8.02 -6.42
N ILE A 46 0.09 -8.80 -5.76
CA ILE A 46 0.07 -10.27 -5.79
C ILE A 46 -1.13 -10.75 -4.98
N THR A 47 -1.27 -10.20 -3.78
CA THR A 47 -2.40 -10.41 -2.89
C THR A 47 -2.69 -9.09 -2.21
N ALA A 48 -3.97 -8.77 -2.05
CA ALA A 48 -4.39 -7.61 -1.29
C ALA A 48 -5.68 -7.92 -0.53
N GLY A 49 -5.84 -7.33 0.64
CA GLY A 49 -6.98 -7.51 1.50
C GLY A 49 -7.38 -6.20 2.14
N TYR A 50 -8.68 -6.00 2.26
CA TYR A 50 -9.29 -4.85 2.90
C TYR A 50 -10.28 -5.36 3.95
N HIS A 51 -10.21 -4.78 5.15
CA HIS A 51 -11.15 -5.05 6.22
C HIS A 51 -11.58 -3.74 6.86
N ARG A 52 -12.87 -3.62 7.14
CA ARG A 52 -13.46 -2.46 7.81
C ARG A 52 -14.01 -2.93 9.15
N GLU A 53 -13.66 -2.24 10.21
CA GLU A 53 -14.26 -2.49 11.50
C GLU A 53 -15.74 -2.08 11.48
N SER A 54 -16.60 -2.87 12.10
CA SER A 54 -18.04 -2.59 12.17
C SER A 54 -18.32 -1.35 13.03
N ALA A 55 -19.45 -0.68 12.75
CA ALA A 55 -19.94 0.44 13.56
C ALA A 55 -20.00 0.06 15.05
N PRO A 56 -19.55 0.94 15.98
CA PRO A 56 -19.30 2.37 15.80
C PRO A 56 -17.90 2.76 15.30
N SER A 57 -17.03 1.80 14.95
CA SER A 57 -15.67 2.11 14.50
C SER A 57 -15.66 2.66 13.07
N THR A 58 -14.76 3.61 12.80
CA THR A 58 -14.45 4.13 11.46
C THR A 58 -13.14 3.57 10.91
N LYS A 59 -12.51 2.64 11.65
CA LYS A 59 -11.20 2.12 11.31
C LYS A 59 -11.27 1.11 10.18
N SER A 60 -10.25 1.11 9.35
CA SER A 60 -10.04 0.13 8.29
C SER A 60 -8.62 -0.40 8.35
N SER A 61 -8.43 -1.67 8.05
CA SER A 61 -7.13 -2.30 7.88
C SER A 61 -6.93 -2.80 6.46
N PHE A 62 -5.69 -2.74 5.99
CA PHE A 62 -5.30 -3.11 4.64
C PHE A 62 -4.02 -3.92 4.67
N THR A 63 -3.96 -4.96 3.85
CA THR A 63 -2.76 -5.74 3.63
C THR A 63 -2.48 -5.81 2.14
N PHE A 64 -1.23 -5.56 1.74
CA PHE A 64 -0.79 -5.64 0.36
C PHE A 64 0.49 -6.46 0.28
N ARG A 65 0.59 -7.31 -0.74
CA ARG A 65 1.83 -7.95 -1.13
C ARG A 65 2.11 -7.64 -2.59
N VAL A 66 3.31 -7.17 -2.90
CA VAL A 66 3.66 -6.72 -4.26
C VAL A 66 5.14 -6.96 -4.55
N ASN A 67 5.43 -7.35 -5.79
CA ASN A 67 6.79 -7.41 -6.30
C ASN A 67 7.10 -6.10 -7.01
N TYR A 68 8.18 -5.42 -6.65
CA TYR A 68 8.64 -4.21 -7.33
C TYR A 68 10.15 -4.23 -7.52
N ASN A 69 10.61 -3.36 -8.41
CA ASN A 69 12.03 -3.21 -8.68
C ASN A 69 12.60 -2.03 -7.89
N LEU A 70 13.69 -2.28 -7.20
CA LEU A 70 14.46 -1.24 -6.53
C LEU A 70 15.79 -1.01 -7.22
N TRP A 71 16.17 0.26 -7.30
CA TRP A 71 17.51 0.62 -7.69
C TRP A 71 18.48 0.24 -6.58
N ASP A 72 19.39 -0.68 -6.88
CA ASP A 72 20.41 -1.11 -5.94
C ASP A 72 21.70 -0.32 -6.18
N PRO A 73 22.03 0.66 -5.31
CA PRO A 73 23.23 1.47 -5.48
C PRO A 73 24.54 0.67 -5.27
N GLU A 74 24.49 -0.50 -4.62
CA GLU A 74 25.68 -1.33 -4.36
C GLU A 74 26.10 -2.16 -5.59
N SER A 75 25.23 -2.27 -6.60
CA SER A 75 25.45 -3.12 -7.78
C SER A 75 26.39 -2.54 -8.85
N GLY A 76 27.04 -1.40 -8.60
CA GLY A 76 28.07 -0.81 -9.47
C GLY A 76 27.54 0.13 -10.56
N THR A 77 28.40 0.49 -11.53
CA THR A 77 28.20 1.55 -12.54
C THR A 77 27.07 1.31 -13.54
N ASN A 78 26.43 0.14 -13.53
CA ASN A 78 25.17 -0.14 -14.19
C ASN A 78 24.23 -0.64 -13.09
N GLY A 79 23.54 0.26 -12.38
CA GLY A 79 22.69 -0.20 -11.29
C GLY A 79 21.68 -1.22 -11.80
N ASN A 80 21.65 -2.36 -11.14
CA ASN A 80 20.73 -3.41 -11.46
C ASN A 80 19.43 -3.14 -10.69
N LEU A 81 18.31 -3.30 -11.39
CA LEU A 81 17.00 -3.33 -10.77
C LEU A 81 16.85 -4.66 -10.03
N THR A 82 16.93 -4.61 -8.70
CA THR A 82 16.72 -5.78 -7.85
C THR A 82 15.23 -5.97 -7.60
N LYS A 83 14.71 -7.16 -7.94
CA LYS A 83 13.33 -7.54 -7.61
C LYS A 83 13.21 -7.74 -6.09
N ARG A 84 12.24 -7.08 -5.48
CA ARG A 84 11.91 -7.19 -4.06
C ARG A 84 10.42 -7.49 -3.91
N THR A 85 10.07 -8.29 -2.90
CA THR A 85 8.69 -8.38 -2.43
C THR A 85 8.53 -7.45 -1.24
N GLY A 86 7.51 -6.60 -1.26
CA GLY A 86 7.09 -5.83 -0.09
C GLY A 86 5.75 -6.32 0.41
N THR A 87 5.62 -6.41 1.73
CA THR A 87 4.37 -6.58 2.43
C THR A 87 4.04 -5.27 3.15
N LEU A 88 2.90 -4.67 2.86
CA LEU A 88 2.37 -3.54 3.60
C LEU A 88 1.23 -3.99 4.50
N ASN A 89 1.24 -3.48 5.73
CA ASN A 89 0.11 -3.54 6.64
C ASN A 89 -0.24 -2.11 7.03
N LEU A 90 -1.45 -1.66 6.73
CA LEU A 90 -1.89 -0.29 6.97
C LEU A 90 -3.20 -0.25 7.74
N THR A 91 -3.41 0.87 8.43
CA THR A 91 -4.66 1.24 9.08
C THR A 91 -5.06 2.65 8.66
N ALA A 92 -6.34 2.87 8.44
CA ALA A 92 -6.94 4.20 8.35
C ALA A 92 -7.84 4.40 9.56
N ASP A 93 -7.80 5.59 10.15
CA ASP A 93 -8.68 5.94 11.28
C ASP A 93 -10.07 6.40 10.84
N ASP A 94 -10.22 6.83 9.59
CA ASP A 94 -11.47 7.34 9.03
C ASP A 94 -11.75 6.83 7.60
N HIS A 95 -12.98 7.04 7.15
CA HIS A 95 -13.43 6.67 5.80
C HIS A 95 -13.10 7.71 4.72
N SER A 96 -12.41 8.80 5.06
CA SER A 96 -11.88 9.72 4.05
C SER A 96 -10.65 9.13 3.36
N TYR A 97 -9.96 8.23 4.08
CA TYR A 97 -8.72 7.60 3.66
C TYR A 97 -7.67 8.64 3.25
N ASN A 98 -7.69 9.82 3.86
CA ASN A 98 -6.72 10.87 3.54
C ASN A 98 -5.32 10.47 3.98
N ASN A 99 -5.22 9.77 5.12
CA ASN A 99 -3.99 9.20 5.62
C ASN A 99 -4.18 7.76 6.06
N MET A 100 -3.20 6.93 5.79
CA MET A 100 -3.07 5.57 6.29
C MET A 100 -1.70 5.40 6.93
N TYR A 101 -1.61 4.59 7.98
CA TYR A 101 -0.39 4.40 8.75
C TYR A 101 -0.12 2.93 8.95
N GLY A 102 1.15 2.53 9.01
CA GLY A 102 1.50 1.16 9.35
C GLY A 102 2.94 0.83 8.98
N THR A 103 3.16 -0.37 8.45
CA THR A 103 4.50 -0.88 8.18
C THR A 103 4.64 -1.41 6.76
N LEU A 104 5.81 -1.17 6.17
CA LEU A 104 6.32 -1.84 4.99
C LEU A 104 7.45 -2.78 5.42
N THR A 105 7.33 -4.07 5.09
CA THR A 105 8.39 -5.05 5.29
C THR A 105 8.82 -5.59 3.93
N GLU A 106 10.07 -5.34 3.57
CA GLU A 106 10.69 -5.86 2.35
C GLU A 106 11.35 -7.22 2.64
N ASP A 107 11.42 -8.12 1.66
CA ASP A 107 12.07 -9.44 1.83
C ASP A 107 13.51 -9.30 2.35
N GLY A 108 13.75 -9.85 3.54
CA GLY A 108 15.05 -9.82 4.22
C GLY A 108 15.40 -8.49 4.90
N GLY A 109 14.47 -7.54 4.95
CA GLY A 109 14.62 -6.24 5.61
C GLY A 109 13.84 -6.14 6.92
N GLU A 110 14.21 -5.15 7.73
CA GLU A 110 13.46 -4.76 8.92
C GLU A 110 12.17 -4.01 8.55
N PRO A 111 11.10 -4.09 9.37
CA PRO A 111 9.90 -3.30 9.15
C PRO A 111 10.17 -1.79 9.19
N ILE A 112 9.69 -1.07 8.17
CA ILE A 112 9.75 0.39 8.07
C ILE A 112 8.38 0.94 8.44
N ASN A 113 8.31 1.83 9.42
CA ASN A 113 7.08 2.58 9.70
C ASN A 113 6.82 3.55 8.55
N VAL A 114 5.62 3.49 7.98
CA VAL A 114 5.22 4.30 6.84
C VAL A 114 3.89 4.99 7.09
N ALA A 115 3.70 6.13 6.44
CA ALA A 115 2.40 6.74 6.25
C ALA A 115 2.15 6.96 4.75
N LEU A 116 0.91 6.71 4.33
CA LEU A 116 0.43 6.92 2.97
C LEU A 116 -0.56 8.07 2.97
N THR A 117 -0.27 9.10 2.18
CA THR A 117 -1.14 10.28 2.06
C THR A 117 -1.79 10.31 0.68
N LYS A 118 -3.12 10.45 0.68
CA LYS A 118 -3.94 10.60 -0.52
C LYS A 118 -3.48 11.82 -1.30
N GLN A 119 -3.24 11.65 -2.59
CA GLN A 119 -2.92 12.75 -3.49
C GLN A 119 -4.20 13.56 -3.84
N PRO A 120 -4.05 14.79 -4.33
CA PRO A 120 -5.17 15.56 -4.87
C PRO A 120 -5.57 15.13 -6.29
#